data_AF-A0A8B8FN84-F1
#
_entry.id   AF-A0A8B8FN84-F1
#
_cell.length_a   1.000
_cell.length_b   1.000
_cell.length_c   1.000
_cell.angle_alpha   90.00
_cell.angle_beta   90.00
_cell.angle_gamma   90.00
#
_symmetry.space_group_name_H-M   'P 1'
#
loop_
_entity.id
_entity.type
_entity.pdbx_description
1 polymer ?
#
loop_
_entity_poly.entity_id
_entity_poly.type
_entity_poly.pdbx_seq_one_letter_code
_entity_poly.pdbx_strand_id
1 'polypeptide(L)'
;MLCQWRYHKMQLSQLHHTKFVTYSFIELKNDTHLEVIFKEKREQKEYFEFWNLVPGKYKTIQKCAHFLLTMFTSTFLCETSYSKMKYAKNVYRNRLTDSHLDDLLRIACSKYKPDLSKIVKELSQYQNSH
;
A
#
# COMPACT_ATOMS: atom_id res chain seq x y z
N MET A 1 2.51 -40.16 -22.59
CA MET A 1 3.89 -39.84 -22.15
C MET A 1 4.29 -38.37 -22.27
N LEU A 2 3.88 -37.61 -23.31
CA LEU A 2 4.21 -36.18 -23.43
C LEU A 2 3.59 -35.26 -22.36
N CYS A 3 2.42 -35.60 -21.82
CA CYS A 3 1.76 -34.81 -20.76
C CYS A 3 2.45 -34.95 -19.39
N GLN A 4 2.97 -36.14 -19.05
CA GLN A 4 3.76 -36.34 -17.83
C GLN A 4 5.09 -35.58 -17.89
N TRP A 5 5.71 -35.49 -19.07
CA TRP A 5 6.95 -34.73 -19.26
C TRP A 5 6.76 -33.21 -19.11
N ARG A 6 5.65 -32.65 -19.61
CA ARG A 6 5.33 -31.21 -19.40
C ARG A 6 5.03 -30.90 -17.94
N TYR A 7 4.31 -31.79 -17.25
CA TYR A 7 4.00 -31.61 -15.83
C TYR A 7 5.27 -31.69 -14.96
N HIS A 8 6.15 -32.67 -15.24
CA HIS A 8 7.41 -32.83 -14.51
C HIS A 8 8.40 -31.68 -14.80
N LYS A 9 8.48 -31.20 -16.05
CA LYS A 9 9.31 -30.03 -16.42
C LYS A 9 8.79 -28.73 -15.77
N MET A 10 7.48 -28.59 -15.59
CA MET A 10 6.85 -27.46 -14.89
C MET A 10 7.05 -27.55 -13.37
N GLN A 11 6.99 -28.74 -12.78
CA GLN A 11 7.28 -28.94 -11.35
C GLN A 11 8.78 -28.73 -11.06
N LEU A 12 9.68 -29.21 -11.92
CA LEU A 12 11.12 -28.97 -11.80
C LEU A 12 11.45 -27.48 -11.93
N SER A 13 10.90 -26.76 -12.91
CA SER A 13 11.15 -25.32 -13.04
C SER A 13 10.67 -24.53 -11.83
N GLN A 14 9.51 -24.88 -11.25
CA GLN A 14 9.03 -24.28 -10.01
C GLN A 14 9.89 -24.66 -8.80
N LEU A 15 10.35 -25.91 -8.68
CA LEU A 15 11.26 -26.34 -7.62
C LEU A 15 12.62 -25.64 -7.69
N HIS A 16 13.21 -25.51 -8.88
CA HIS A 16 14.47 -24.80 -9.09
C HIS A 16 14.33 -23.31 -8.78
N HIS A 17 13.23 -22.67 -9.20
CA HIS A 17 12.94 -21.28 -8.87
C HIS A 17 12.73 -21.08 -7.36
N THR A 18 12.00 -21.99 -6.71
CA THR A 18 11.75 -21.93 -5.26
C THR A 18 13.03 -22.15 -4.46
N LYS A 19 13.85 -23.14 -4.84
CA LYS A 19 15.17 -23.40 -4.23
C LYS A 19 16.15 -22.24 -4.43
N PHE A 20 16.12 -21.59 -5.58
CA PHE A 20 16.97 -20.43 -5.86
C PHE A 20 16.56 -19.21 -5.00
N VAL A 21 15.25 -18.97 -4.86
CA VAL A 21 14.73 -17.89 -4.00
C VAL A 21 15.06 -18.15 -2.53
N THR A 22 14.94 -19.39 -2.04
CA THR A 22 15.28 -19.72 -0.65
C THR A 22 16.78 -19.57 -0.37
N TYR A 23 17.65 -20.04 -1.25
CA TYR A 23 19.10 -19.87 -1.10
C TYR A 23 19.51 -18.39 -1.08
N SER A 24 18.99 -17.61 -2.03
CA SER A 24 19.24 -16.17 -2.11
C SER A 24 18.76 -15.44 -0.85
N PHE A 25 17.66 -15.88 -0.25
CA PHE A 25 17.14 -15.30 0.99
C PHE A 25 17.99 -15.64 2.21
N ILE A 26 18.51 -16.87 2.28
CA ILE A 26 19.46 -17.29 3.32
C ILE A 26 20.75 -16.47 3.22
N GLU A 27 21.28 -16.30 2.00
CA GLU A 27 22.48 -15.48 1.77
C GLU A 27 22.26 -14.01 2.19
N LEU A 28 21.13 -13.40 1.79
CA LEU A 28 20.75 -12.05 2.22
C LEU A 28 20.68 -11.94 3.75
N LYS A 29 20.10 -12.93 4.42
CA LYS A 29 19.94 -12.91 5.88
C LYS A 29 21.25 -13.08 6.65
N ASN A 30 22.22 -13.75 6.06
CA ASN A 30 23.53 -13.96 6.67
C ASN A 30 24.49 -12.78 6.44
N ASP A 31 24.10 -11.80 5.61
CA ASP A 31 24.87 -10.59 5.38
C ASP A 31 24.77 -9.64 6.58
N THR A 32 25.83 -9.58 7.38
CA THR A 32 25.90 -8.77 8.60
C THR A 32 25.79 -7.27 8.34
N HIS A 33 26.29 -6.79 7.19
CA HIS A 33 26.20 -5.39 6.81
C HIS A 33 24.75 -4.99 6.49
N LEU A 34 24.06 -5.81 5.70
CA LEU A 34 22.63 -5.60 5.43
C LEU A 34 21.78 -5.74 6.69
N GLU A 35 22.16 -6.62 7.63
CA GLU A 35 21.46 -6.73 8.91
C GLU A 35 21.56 -5.45 9.75
N VAL A 36 22.76 -4.84 9.81
CA VAL A 36 22.96 -3.56 10.51
C VAL A 36 22.11 -2.45 9.89
N ILE A 37 22.17 -2.29 8.55
CA ILE A 37 21.35 -1.30 7.84
C ILE A 37 19.86 -1.55 8.07
N PHE A 38 19.44 -2.82 8.06
CA PHE A 38 18.04 -3.17 8.31
C PHE A 38 17.58 -2.76 9.71
N LYS A 39 18.41 -2.95 10.73
CA LYS A 39 18.09 -2.53 12.11
C LYS A 39 17.98 -1.01 12.22
N GLU A 40 18.94 -0.29 11.63
CA GLU A 40 18.91 1.18 11.60
C GLU A 40 17.64 1.71 10.91
N LYS A 41 17.35 1.22 9.69
CA LYS A 41 16.17 1.64 8.93
C LYS A 41 14.85 1.22 9.58
N ARG A 42 14.84 0.09 10.30
CA ARG A 42 13.67 -0.34 11.08
C ARG A 42 13.37 0.65 12.20
N GLU A 43 14.38 1.12 12.95
CA GLU A 43 14.19 2.10 14.02
C GLU A 43 13.59 3.41 13.49
N GLN A 44 14.03 3.84 12.29
CA GLN A 44 13.52 5.01 11.58
C GLN A 44 12.16 4.75 10.89
N LYS A 45 11.65 3.51 10.90
CA LYS A 45 10.45 3.06 10.15
C LYS A 45 10.55 3.24 8.63
N GLU A 46 11.78 3.28 8.10
CA GLU A 46 12.10 3.48 6.67
C GLU A 46 12.27 2.14 5.94
N TYR A 47 11.25 1.27 6.00
CA TYR A 47 11.32 -0.06 5.41
C TYR A 47 11.54 -0.04 3.89
N PHE A 48 10.95 0.93 3.19
CA PHE A 48 11.08 1.06 1.75
C PHE A 48 12.52 1.41 1.35
N GLU A 49 13.17 2.29 2.11
CA GLU A 49 14.57 2.69 1.86
C GLU A 49 15.54 1.54 2.04
N PHE A 50 15.33 0.67 3.05
CA PHE A 50 16.12 -0.56 3.18
C PHE A 50 16.05 -1.41 1.90
N TRP A 51 14.84 -1.68 1.39
CA TRP A 51 14.67 -2.53 0.22
C TRP A 51 15.21 -1.89 -1.07
N ASN A 52 15.30 -0.56 -1.16
CA ASN A 52 15.98 0.14 -2.26
C ASN A 52 17.50 -0.06 -2.26
N LEU A 53 18.11 -0.23 -1.08
CA LEU A 53 19.55 -0.43 -0.91
C LEU A 53 19.98 -1.90 -1.13
N VAL A 54 19.05 -2.84 -1.11
CA VAL A 54 19.34 -4.26 -1.31
C VAL A 54 19.94 -4.51 -2.71
N PRO A 55 21.09 -5.21 -2.81
CA PRO A 55 21.74 -5.47 -4.09
C PRO A 55 20.85 -6.19 -5.11
N GLY A 56 21.05 -5.87 -6.40
CA GLY A 56 20.28 -6.42 -7.51
C GLY A 56 20.30 -7.95 -7.64
N LYS A 57 21.29 -8.64 -7.03
CA LYS A 57 21.30 -10.12 -6.94
C LYS A 57 20.08 -10.68 -6.22
N TYR A 58 19.41 -9.89 -5.37
CA TYR A 58 18.21 -10.29 -4.62
C TYR A 58 16.90 -9.71 -5.18
N LYS A 59 16.87 -9.33 -6.47
CA LYS A 59 15.72 -8.65 -7.11
C LYS A 59 14.38 -9.36 -6.90
N THR A 60 14.34 -10.68 -6.88
CA THR A 60 13.09 -11.44 -6.64
C THR A 60 12.57 -11.23 -5.22
N ILE A 61 13.46 -11.25 -4.23
CA ILE A 61 13.12 -11.02 -2.81
C ILE A 61 12.69 -9.56 -2.62
N GLN A 62 13.44 -8.63 -3.22
CA GLN A 62 13.11 -7.20 -3.23
C GLN A 62 11.70 -6.95 -3.78
N LYS A 63 11.31 -7.59 -4.90
CA LYS A 63 9.95 -7.49 -5.44
C LYS A 63 8.89 -8.03 -4.47
N CYS A 64 9.13 -9.19 -3.87
CA CYS A 64 8.21 -9.76 -2.88
C CYS A 64 8.03 -8.84 -1.67
N ALA A 65 9.12 -8.23 -1.19
CA ALA A 65 9.08 -7.31 -0.07
C ALA A 65 8.28 -6.03 -0.39
N HIS A 66 8.51 -5.42 -1.55
CA HIS A 66 7.72 -4.26 -1.98
C HIS A 66 6.23 -4.58 -2.13
N PHE A 67 5.91 -5.77 -2.68
CA PHE A 67 4.54 -6.23 -2.77
C PHE A 67 3.87 -6.35 -1.40
N LEU A 68 4.55 -6.98 -0.43
CA LEU A 68 4.04 -7.10 0.94
C LEU A 68 3.88 -5.74 1.61
N LEU A 69 4.87 -4.85 1.53
CA LEU A 69 4.81 -3.50 2.10
C LEU A 69 3.63 -2.70 1.53
N THR A 70 3.40 -2.80 0.22
CA THR A 70 2.30 -2.08 -0.45
C THR A 70 0.94 -2.66 -0.11
N MET A 71 0.83 -4.00 -0.03
CA MET A 71 -0.41 -4.70 0.38
C MET A 71 -0.90 -4.23 1.75
N PHE A 72 -0.03 -4.13 2.75
CA PHE A 72 -0.43 -3.64 4.07
C PHE A 72 -0.92 -2.19 4.05
N THR A 73 -0.32 -1.34 3.22
CA THR A 73 -0.76 0.06 3.12
C THR A 73 -2.09 0.19 2.37
N SER A 74 -2.32 -0.60 1.33
CA SER A 74 -3.55 -0.51 0.53
C SER A 74 -4.76 -1.09 1.27
N THR A 75 -4.61 -2.17 2.03
CA THR A 75 -5.69 -2.70 2.87
C THR A 75 -6.08 -1.71 3.96
N PHE A 76 -5.11 -1.16 4.68
CA PHE A 76 -5.36 -0.13 5.71
C PHE A 76 -6.08 1.10 5.14
N LEU A 77 -5.62 1.61 3.98
CA LEU A 77 -6.26 2.75 3.31
C LEU A 77 -7.67 2.41 2.84
N CYS A 78 -7.88 1.21 2.31
CA CYS A 78 -9.19 0.74 1.88
C CYS A 78 -10.16 0.64 3.05
N GLU A 79 -9.75 0.00 4.15
CA GLU A 79 -10.56 -0.13 5.38
C GLU A 79 -10.89 1.23 6.00
N THR A 80 -9.90 2.14 6.04
CA THR A 80 -10.11 3.51 6.52
C THR A 80 -11.10 4.26 5.63
N SER A 81 -10.96 4.14 4.31
CA SER A 81 -11.86 4.79 3.34
C SER A 81 -13.28 4.22 3.42
N TYR A 82 -13.42 2.91 3.56
CA TYR A 82 -14.71 2.24 3.74
C TYR A 82 -15.40 2.65 5.05
N SER A 83 -14.65 2.75 6.14
CA SER A 83 -15.18 3.22 7.42
C SER A 83 -15.68 4.66 7.34
N LYS A 84 -14.91 5.54 6.67
CA LYS A 84 -15.33 6.94 6.39
C LYS A 84 -16.56 6.99 5.49
N MET A 85 -16.63 6.14 4.46
CA MET A 85 -17.81 6.02 3.59
C MET A 85 -19.04 5.62 4.42
N LYS A 86 -18.91 4.63 5.30
CA LYS A 86 -20.00 4.17 6.16
C LYS A 86 -20.48 5.29 7.10
N TYR A 87 -19.56 6.07 7.65
CA TYR A 87 -19.90 7.25 8.45
C TYR A 87 -20.61 8.33 7.63
N ALA A 88 -20.12 8.62 6.42
CA ALA A 88 -20.71 9.60 5.51
C ALA A 88 -22.12 9.21 5.02
N LYS A 89 -22.36 7.90 4.83
CA LYS A 89 -23.65 7.30 4.44
C LYS A 89 -24.62 7.08 5.62
N ASN A 90 -24.36 7.67 6.78
CA ASN A 90 -25.27 7.64 7.94
C ASN A 90 -26.73 7.97 7.54
N VAL A 91 -27.66 7.23 8.16
CA VAL A 91 -29.13 7.23 8.05
C VAL A 91 -29.82 8.60 7.94
N TYR A 92 -29.19 9.71 8.35
CA TYR A 92 -29.76 11.07 8.22
C TYR A 92 -29.51 11.75 6.85
N ARG A 93 -28.81 11.12 5.91
CA ARG A 93 -28.42 11.71 4.60
C ARG A 93 -29.14 11.03 3.42
N ASN A 94 -30.43 11.30 3.23
CA ASN A 94 -31.25 10.71 2.15
C ASN A 94 -30.94 11.25 0.72
N ARG A 95 -29.98 12.17 0.54
CA ARG A 95 -29.70 12.86 -0.74
C ARG A 95 -28.22 12.86 -1.15
N LEU A 96 -27.42 11.91 -0.66
CA LEU A 96 -26.01 11.82 -1.05
C LEU A 96 -25.89 11.07 -2.40
N THR A 97 -25.58 11.78 -3.48
CA THR A 97 -25.26 11.15 -4.77
C THR A 97 -23.83 10.58 -4.75
N ASP A 98 -23.51 9.71 -5.71
CA ASP A 98 -22.18 9.11 -5.82
C ASP A 98 -21.08 10.17 -6.05
N SER A 99 -21.36 11.25 -6.79
CA SER A 99 -20.36 12.33 -6.97
C SER A 99 -20.06 13.05 -5.65
N HIS A 100 -21.09 13.38 -4.87
CA HIS A 100 -20.91 14.02 -3.56
C HIS A 100 -20.17 13.10 -2.57
N LEU A 101 -20.37 11.79 -2.69
CA LEU A 101 -19.65 10.81 -1.88
C LEU A 101 -18.18 10.74 -2.27
N ASP A 102 -17.86 10.74 -3.57
CA ASP A 102 -16.49 10.73 -4.07
C ASP A 102 -15.71 11.96 -3.59
N ASP A 103 -16.29 13.15 -3.75
CA ASP A 103 -15.72 14.41 -3.26
C ASP A 103 -15.46 14.37 -1.74
N LEU A 104 -16.43 13.87 -0.98
CA LEU A 104 -16.32 13.79 0.47
C LEU A 104 -15.26 12.77 0.91
N LEU A 105 -15.18 11.61 0.26
CA LEU A 105 -14.14 10.63 0.53
C LEU A 105 -12.75 11.15 0.18
N ARG A 106 -12.63 11.86 -0.95
CA ARG A 106 -11.38 12.49 -1.37
C ARG A 106 -10.90 13.52 -0.35
N ILE A 107 -11.79 14.36 0.17
CA ILE A 107 -11.46 15.29 1.26
C ILE A 107 -11.10 14.52 2.54
N ALA A 108 -11.95 13.58 2.96
CA ALA A 108 -11.80 12.86 4.22
C ALA A 108 -10.54 11.97 4.27
N CYS A 109 -10.09 11.43 3.14
CA CYS A 109 -8.87 10.61 3.03
C CYS A 109 -7.61 11.41 2.69
N SER A 110 -7.74 12.70 2.38
CA SER A 110 -6.59 13.57 2.15
C SER A 110 -6.00 14.12 3.45
N LYS A 111 -4.75 14.61 3.38
CA LYS A 111 -4.13 15.44 4.44
C LYS A 111 -4.50 16.92 4.32
N TYR A 112 -5.35 17.28 3.35
CA TYR A 112 -5.71 18.66 3.08
C TYR A 112 -6.50 19.24 4.26
N LYS A 113 -6.05 20.39 4.76
CA LYS A 113 -6.77 21.17 5.76
C LYS A 113 -7.37 22.39 5.05
N PRO A 114 -8.69 22.44 4.84
CA PRO A 114 -9.30 23.61 4.24
C PRO A 114 -9.14 24.83 5.17
N ASP A 115 -8.80 25.98 4.59
CA ASP A 115 -8.84 27.25 5.31
C ASP A 115 -10.29 27.69 5.47
N LEU A 116 -10.91 27.27 6.57
CA LEU A 116 -12.29 27.59 6.90
C LEU A 116 -12.51 29.10 7.02
N SER A 117 -11.49 29.86 7.45
CA SER A 117 -11.62 31.31 7.63
C SER A 117 -11.75 32.03 6.28
N LYS A 118 -11.00 31.57 5.29
CA LYS A 118 -11.10 32.05 3.90
C LYS A 118 -12.43 31.63 3.27
N ILE A 119 -12.81 30.35 3.40
CA ILE A 119 -14.06 29.83 2.84
C ILE A 119 -15.27 30.57 3.42
N VAL A 120 -15.32 30.79 4.74
CA VAL A 120 -16.42 31.52 5.38
C VAL A 120 -16.49 32.98 4.91
N LYS A 121 -15.34 33.64 4.72
CA LYS A 121 -15.30 35.00 4.17
C LYS A 121 -15.82 35.05 2.72
N GLU A 122 -15.44 34.09 1.90
CA GLU A 122 -15.90 33.98 0.50
C GLU A 122 -17.40 33.63 0.41
N LEU A 123 -17.90 32.75 1.30
CA LEU A 123 -19.32 32.36 1.37
C LEU A 123 -20.22 33.40 2.05
N SER A 124 -19.66 34.32 2.84
CA SER A 124 -20.41 35.42 3.47
C SER A 124 -20.98 36.42 2.46
N GLN A 125 -20.59 36.31 1.19
CA GLN A 125 -21.26 36.98 0.08
C GLN A 125 -22.45 36.13 -0.41
N TYR A 126 -23.58 36.30 0.26
CA TYR A 126 -24.95 36.04 -0.21
C TYR A 126 -25.46 34.58 -0.21
N GLN A 127 -26.15 34.22 0.89
CA GLN A 127 -27.35 33.39 0.82
C GLN A 127 -28.43 34.09 1.66
N ASN A 128 -29.14 35.05 1.05
CA ASN A 128 -30.43 35.47 1.60
C ASN A 128 -31.43 34.36 1.32
N SER A 129 -31.83 33.64 2.37
CA SER A 129 -32.99 32.77 2.33
C SER A 129 -34.24 33.61 2.05
N HIS A 130 -34.95 33.28 0.98
CA HIS A 130 -36.33 33.70 0.73
C HIS A 130 -37.31 32.82 1.51
#